data_AF-A0A4P8IWS8-F1
#
_entry.id   AF-A0A4P8IWS8-F1
#
_cell.length_a   1.000
_cell.length_b   1.000
_cell.length_c   1.000
_cell.angle_alpha   90.00
_cell.angle_beta   90.00
_cell.angle_gamma   90.00
#
_symmetry.space_group_name_H-M   'P 1'
#
loop_
_entity.id
_entity.type
_entity.pdbx_description
1 polymer ?
#
loop_
_entity_poly.entity_id
_entity_poly.type
_entity_poly.pdbx_seq_one_letter_code
_entity_poly.pdbx_strand_id
1 'polypeptide(L)'
;MMKRSLWFATASALLFANVAAAQQYPMLDAVANRIVQKYQQSSCEQLWQERAEKKGMPKPQGEQMAIQAMHNDPQMRAAFIDRVAAPIANKMFECGMIP
;
A
#
# COMPACT_ATOMS: atom_id res chain seq x y z
N MET A 1 -23.67 -32.93 27.73
CA MET A 1 -22.67 -32.96 26.63
C MET A 1 -23.02 -32.04 25.43
N MET A 2 -23.92 -31.05 25.57
CA MET A 2 -24.28 -30.09 24.48
C MET A 2 -23.81 -28.64 24.72
N LYS A 3 -23.45 -28.24 25.95
CA LYS A 3 -23.09 -26.84 26.26
C LYS A 3 -21.64 -26.45 25.91
N ARG A 4 -20.71 -27.41 25.85
CA ARG A 4 -19.29 -27.15 25.49
C ARG A 4 -19.08 -27.04 23.99
N SER A 5 -19.96 -27.62 23.17
CA SER A 5 -19.88 -27.54 21.70
C SER A 5 -20.28 -26.16 21.16
N LEU A 6 -21.23 -25.49 21.84
CA LEU A 6 -21.68 -24.13 21.49
C LEU A 6 -20.61 -23.04 21.72
N TRP A 7 -19.61 -23.29 22.56
CA TRP A 7 -18.49 -22.35 22.79
C TRP A 7 -17.45 -22.38 21.67
N PHE A 8 -17.31 -23.49 20.94
CA PHE A 8 -16.37 -23.57 19.81
C PHE A 8 -16.96 -22.99 18.51
N ALA A 9 -18.29 -22.90 18.39
CA ALA A 9 -18.94 -22.37 17.20
C ALA A 9 -18.90 -20.83 17.11
N THR A 10 -18.79 -20.13 18.24
CA THR A 10 -18.76 -18.64 18.28
C THR A 10 -17.38 -18.05 18.03
N ALA A 11 -16.30 -18.82 18.21
CA ALA A 11 -14.93 -18.35 17.98
C ALA A 11 -14.58 -18.22 16.48
N SER A 12 -15.23 -18.99 15.60
CA SER A 12 -14.88 -19.03 14.16
C SER A 12 -15.49 -17.91 13.32
N ALA A 13 -16.49 -17.19 13.84
CA ALA A 13 -17.22 -16.16 13.08
C ALA A 13 -16.48 -14.81 13.01
N LEU A 14 -15.44 -14.58 13.83
CA LEU A 14 -14.73 -13.30 13.89
C LEU A 14 -13.53 -13.19 12.92
N LEU A 15 -13.21 -14.24 12.14
CA LEU A 15 -11.99 -14.29 11.33
C LEU A 15 -12.14 -13.81 9.88
N PHE A 16 -13.34 -13.49 9.40
CA PHE A 16 -13.58 -13.18 7.97
C PHE A 16 -13.75 -11.70 7.63
N ALA A 17 -13.65 -10.79 8.60
CA ALA A 17 -13.90 -9.36 8.35
C ALA A 17 -12.83 -8.65 7.51
N ASN A 18 -11.69 -9.29 7.20
CA ASN A 18 -10.55 -8.62 6.55
C ASN A 18 -10.37 -8.93 5.05
N VAL A 19 -11.19 -9.79 4.44
CA VAL A 19 -10.94 -10.24 3.05
C VAL A 19 -11.68 -9.40 1.98
N ALA A 20 -12.54 -8.45 2.39
CA ALA A 20 -13.39 -7.70 1.47
C ALA A 20 -12.77 -6.40 0.90
N ALA A 21 -11.54 -6.01 1.31
CA ALA A 21 -10.96 -4.72 0.94
C ALA A 21 -10.39 -4.64 -0.50
N ALA A 22 -10.24 -5.78 -1.20
CA ALA A 22 -9.42 -5.87 -2.41
C ALA A 22 -10.06 -5.31 -3.71
N GLN A 23 -11.32 -4.85 -3.70
CA GLN A 23 -12.03 -4.48 -4.94
C GLN A 23 -12.66 -3.08 -4.93
N GLN A 24 -12.40 -2.26 -3.91
CA GLN A 24 -13.17 -1.03 -3.72
C GLN A 24 -12.62 0.19 -4.49
N TYR A 25 -11.38 0.13 -5.02
CA TYR A 25 -10.71 1.29 -5.62
C TYR A 25 -9.94 0.98 -6.93
N PRO A 26 -10.61 0.60 -8.04
CA PRO A 26 -9.94 0.17 -9.26
C PRO A 26 -9.00 1.22 -9.90
N MET A 27 -9.32 2.50 -9.77
CA MET A 27 -8.45 3.58 -10.27
C MET A 27 -7.18 3.74 -9.40
N LEU A 28 -7.32 3.57 -8.09
CA LEU A 28 -6.21 3.58 -7.16
C LEU A 28 -5.27 2.41 -7.43
N ASP A 29 -5.82 1.23 -7.71
CA ASP A 29 -5.03 0.04 -8.05
C ASP A 29 -4.22 0.24 -9.33
N ALA A 30 -4.81 0.86 -10.37
CA ALA A 30 -4.07 1.19 -11.58
C ALA A 30 -2.91 2.15 -11.33
N VAL A 31 -3.10 3.16 -10.47
CA VAL A 31 -2.03 4.09 -10.08
C VAL A 31 -0.96 3.37 -9.26
N ALA A 32 -1.36 2.58 -8.25
CA ALA A 32 -0.46 1.79 -7.42
C ALA A 32 0.39 0.83 -8.28
N ASN A 33 -0.23 0.14 -9.24
CA ASN A 33 0.46 -0.75 -10.18
C ASN A 33 1.52 0.00 -11.00
N ARG A 34 1.22 1.20 -11.50
CA ARG A 34 2.21 2.01 -12.24
C ARG A 34 3.38 2.43 -11.37
N ILE A 35 3.14 2.80 -10.12
CA ILE A 35 4.22 3.16 -9.18
C ILE A 35 5.09 1.94 -8.89
N VAL A 36 4.49 0.78 -8.62
CA VAL A 36 5.21 -0.48 -8.40
C VAL A 36 6.06 -0.85 -9.62
N GLN A 37 5.46 -0.81 -10.82
CA GLN A 37 6.17 -1.09 -12.07
C GLN A 37 7.35 -0.15 -12.26
N LYS A 38 7.19 1.15 -11.98
CA LYS A 38 8.28 2.12 -12.05
C LYS A 38 9.46 1.71 -11.17
N TYR A 39 9.21 1.44 -9.88
CA TYR A 39 10.29 1.01 -8.98
C TYR A 39 10.95 -0.29 -9.45
N GLN A 40 10.16 -1.27 -9.89
CA GLN A 40 10.69 -2.56 -10.32
C GLN A 40 11.52 -2.45 -11.62
N GLN A 41 11.10 -1.60 -12.56
CA GLN A 41 11.75 -1.45 -13.87
C GLN A 41 12.90 -0.44 -13.89
N SER A 42 12.96 0.49 -12.93
CA SER A 42 14.06 1.45 -12.83
C SER A 42 15.33 0.82 -12.23
N SER A 43 16.48 1.33 -12.68
CA SER A 43 17.77 1.03 -12.05
C SER A 43 17.87 1.72 -10.68
N CYS A 44 18.78 1.24 -9.83
CA CYS A 44 19.00 1.85 -8.52
C CYS A 44 19.54 3.28 -8.62
N GLU A 45 20.41 3.55 -9.59
CA GLU A 45 20.96 4.88 -9.88
C GLU A 45 19.85 5.86 -10.30
N GLN A 46 18.94 5.42 -11.18
CA GLN A 46 17.80 6.24 -11.60
C GLN A 46 16.89 6.61 -10.43
N LEU A 47 16.60 5.64 -9.56
CA LEU A 47 15.78 5.89 -8.37
C LEU A 47 16.49 6.82 -7.37
N TRP A 48 17.81 6.72 -7.23
CA TRP A 48 18.60 7.60 -6.36
C TRP A 48 18.64 9.03 -6.90
N GLN A 49 18.87 9.19 -8.20
CA GLN A 49 18.85 10.48 -8.88
C GLN A 49 17.48 11.14 -8.73
N GLU A 50 16.40 10.43 -9.04
CA GLU A 50 15.04 10.97 -8.89
C GLU A 50 14.75 11.39 -7.44
N ARG A 51 15.16 10.57 -6.46
CA ARG A 51 15.00 10.91 -5.04
C ARG A 51 15.76 12.19 -4.70
N ALA A 52 16.99 12.31 -5.18
CA ALA A 52 17.84 13.48 -4.91
C ALA A 52 17.25 14.75 -5.54
N GLU A 53 16.79 14.66 -6.80
CA GLU A 53 16.14 15.76 -7.53
C GLU A 53 14.86 16.22 -6.82
N LYS A 54 14.04 15.28 -6.35
CA LYS A 54 12.77 15.61 -5.69
C LYS A 54 12.93 16.01 -4.22
N LYS A 55 14.13 15.87 -3.65
CA LYS A 55 14.36 16.17 -2.23
C LYS A 55 14.19 17.68 -2.00
N GLY A 56 13.26 18.05 -1.13
CA GLY A 56 12.99 19.45 -0.79
C GLY A 56 12.14 20.21 -1.82
N MET A 57 11.76 19.58 -2.93
CA MET A 57 10.80 20.17 -3.85
C MET A 57 9.36 19.99 -3.33
N PRO A 58 8.47 20.97 -3.55
CA PRO A 58 7.05 20.80 -3.24
C PRO A 58 6.47 19.65 -4.07
N LYS A 59 5.59 18.86 -3.45
CA LYS A 59 4.89 17.78 -4.15
C LYS A 59 4.00 18.36 -5.26
N PRO A 60 3.89 17.72 -6.43
CA PRO A 60 2.95 18.13 -7.46
C PRO A 60 1.51 18.20 -6.90
N GLN A 61 0.70 19.13 -7.39
CA GLN A 61 -0.66 19.35 -6.88
C GLN A 61 -1.52 18.08 -6.88
N GLY A 62 -1.40 17.25 -7.93
CA GLY A 62 -2.09 15.96 -8.00
C GLY A 62 -1.69 14.98 -6.89
N GLU A 63 -0.41 14.93 -6.52
CA GLU A 63 0.07 14.07 -5.42
C GLU A 63 -0.47 14.56 -4.08
N GLN A 64 -0.50 15.88 -3.86
CA GLN A 64 -1.06 16.47 -2.64
C GLN A 64 -2.55 16.14 -2.47
N MET A 65 -3.33 16.25 -3.55
CA MET A 65 -4.76 15.90 -3.53
C MET A 65 -4.97 14.41 -3.24
N ALA A 66 -4.17 13.52 -3.83
CA ALA A 66 -4.23 12.08 -3.55
C ALA A 66 -3.91 11.77 -2.08
N ILE A 67 -2.88 12.42 -1.53
CA ILE A 67 -2.53 12.31 -0.10
C ILE A 67 -3.71 12.77 0.77
N GLN A 68 -4.33 13.90 0.45
CA GLN A 68 -5.49 14.40 1.21
C GLN A 68 -6.69 13.45 1.13
N ALA A 69 -6.97 12.88 -0.05
CA ALA A 69 -8.04 11.89 -0.22
C ALA A 69 -7.78 10.65 0.67
N MET A 70 -6.55 10.13 0.67
CA MET A 70 -6.16 9.02 1.54
C MET A 70 -6.15 9.39 3.03
N HIS A 71 -5.92 10.64 3.41
CA HIS A 71 -6.10 11.06 4.82
C HIS A 71 -7.57 10.98 5.23
N ASN A 72 -8.48 11.39 4.35
CA ASN A 72 -9.92 11.42 4.60
C ASN A 72 -10.58 10.03 4.54
N ASP A 73 -9.99 9.06 3.83
CA ASP A 73 -10.48 7.69 3.72
C ASP A 73 -9.42 6.66 4.22
N PRO A 74 -9.54 6.17 5.46
CA PRO A 74 -8.61 5.18 6.02
C PRO A 74 -8.57 3.85 5.27
N GLN A 75 -9.67 3.40 4.66
CA GLN A 75 -9.70 2.14 3.92
C GLN A 75 -8.96 2.28 2.59
N MET A 76 -9.16 3.40 1.90
CA MET A 76 -8.40 3.75 0.69
C MET A 76 -6.90 3.80 0.97
N ARG A 77 -6.50 4.45 2.07
CA ARG A 77 -5.10 4.52 2.48
C ARG A 77 -4.49 3.15 2.74
N ALA A 78 -5.20 2.29 3.46
CA ALA A 78 -4.76 0.92 3.73
C ALA A 78 -4.58 0.14 2.41
N ALA A 79 -5.60 0.15 1.55
CA ALA A 79 -5.55 -0.54 0.26
C ALA A 79 -4.37 -0.09 -0.61
N PHE A 80 -4.12 1.22 -0.70
CA PHE A 80 -2.97 1.74 -1.45
C PHE A 80 -1.64 1.30 -0.84
N ILE A 81 -1.47 1.48 0.48
CA ILE A 81 -0.22 1.15 1.18
C ILE A 81 0.08 -0.34 1.06
N ASP A 82 -0.90 -1.22 1.30
CA ASP A 82 -0.74 -2.67 1.20
C ASP A 82 -0.29 -3.08 -0.22
N ARG A 83 -0.78 -2.38 -1.25
CA ARG A 83 -0.42 -2.67 -2.64
C ARG A 83 1.01 -2.25 -2.99
N VAL A 84 1.50 -1.13 -2.46
CA VAL A 84 2.78 -0.51 -2.88
C VAL A 84 3.94 -0.76 -1.93
N ALA A 85 3.69 -0.92 -0.63
CA ALA A 85 4.72 -0.85 0.40
C ALA A 85 5.76 -1.97 0.25
N ALA A 86 5.32 -3.23 0.22
CA ALA A 86 6.24 -4.37 0.11
C ALA A 86 7.13 -4.34 -1.15
N PRO A 87 6.60 -4.24 -2.39
CA PRO A 87 7.44 -4.27 -3.58
C PRO A 87 8.38 -3.05 -3.68
N ILE A 88 7.94 -1.87 -3.25
CA ILE A 88 8.79 -0.66 -3.27
C ILE A 88 9.86 -0.74 -2.19
N ALA A 89 9.51 -1.17 -0.98
CA ALA A 89 10.46 -1.32 0.12
C ALA A 89 11.54 -2.35 -0.24
N ASN A 90 11.16 -3.49 -0.82
CA ASN A 90 12.13 -4.49 -1.29
C ASN A 90 13.10 -3.90 -2.31
N LYS A 91 12.61 -3.18 -3.32
CA LYS A 91 13.47 -2.51 -4.30
C LYS A 91 14.37 -1.46 -3.64
N MET A 92 13.83 -0.69 -2.70
CA MET A 92 14.60 0.31 -1.97
C MET A 92 15.69 -0.32 -1.10
N PHE A 93 15.42 -1.47 -0.48
CA PHE A 93 16.40 -2.23 0.29
C PHE A 93 17.52 -2.77 -0.61
N GLU A 94 17.16 -3.40 -1.74
CA GLU A 94 18.11 -3.87 -2.76
C GLU A 94 19.02 -2.73 -3.27
N CYS A 95 18.46 -1.52 -3.40
CA CYS A 95 19.19 -0.33 -3.83
C CYS A 95 19.91 0.44 -2.70
N GLY A 96 19.92 -0.08 -1.47
CA GLY A 96 20.56 0.56 -0.31
C GLY A 96 19.94 1.88 0.14
N MET A 97 18.67 2.12 -0.22
CA MET A 97 17.92 3.35 0.11
C MET A 97 17.25 3.34 1.48
N ILE A 98 17.09 2.14 2.05
CA ILE A 98 16.62 1.88 3.41
C ILE A 98 17.49 0.75 3.99
N PRO A 99 17.79 0.79 5.31
CA PRO A 99 18.59 -0.23 5.98
C PRO A 99 17.85 -1.56 6.14
#